data_AF-A0A9E5ERW4-F1
#
_entry.id   AF-A0A9E5ERW4-F1
#
_cell.length_a   1.000
_cell.length_b   1.000
_cell.length_c   1.000
_cell.angle_alpha   90.00
_cell.angle_beta   90.00
_cell.angle_gamma   90.00
#
_symmetry.space_group_name_H-M   'P 1'
#
loop_
_entity.id
_entity.type
_entity.pdbx_description
1 polymer ?
#
loop_
_entity_poly.entity_id
_entity_poly.type
_entity_poly.pdbx_seq_one_letter_code
_entity_poly.pdbx_strand_id
1 'polypeptide(L)'
;MKRKNGLILSSGTSTDDLGRTSAGISEITEIFYNTLWPSVNIINSQAFINEGQTISIKLIAVPDGTYTATANLVSGNFLNISDFQSNLTTFSIVVSSGVGTGTTTLALDGFTEGTEVINFTITNSVYAVIGTTQNYTVSDISTGATEPIYTPSAYSTVSATSPSAFSYLAIPGGSRTFLDYITSFGVVGSSSNTGSTTWNASYSGNIGYTASPIATNNYFTQYNRVQFIAGDGTVDALDWAVINFGVANGNNDFDGNATVNAHFGGENTTSGGAGAVGVTVGRIWGFSASLGWTLLYQLPLGSSSGNSYNHTNGAWFASGTTVSTGNGKRLAYDTLTITHVGFSVGTS
;
A
#
# COMPACT_ATOMS: atom_id res chain seq x y z
N MET A 1 -18.30 17.92 37.30
CA MET A 1 -19.24 16.80 37.03
C MET A 1 -18.75 16.09 35.76
N LYS A 2 -18.07 14.94 35.90
CA LYS A 2 -17.51 14.18 34.77
C LYS A 2 -18.66 13.56 33.97
N ARG A 3 -18.94 14.05 32.76
CA ARG A 3 -19.80 13.34 31.81
C ARG A 3 -18.96 12.39 30.98
N LYS A 4 -19.19 11.10 31.22
CA LYS A 4 -18.73 9.97 30.42
C LYS A 4 -19.63 9.97 29.18
N ASN A 5 -19.16 10.49 28.05
CA ASN A 5 -19.91 10.39 26.80
C ASN A 5 -19.46 9.12 26.09
N GLY A 6 -20.35 8.13 26.10
CA GLY A 6 -20.16 6.86 25.44
C GLY A 6 -20.08 7.03 23.93
N LEU A 7 -19.16 6.30 23.33
CA LEU A 7 -19.10 6.05 21.90
C LEU A 7 -20.34 5.23 21.51
N ILE A 8 -21.20 5.80 20.66
CA ILE A 8 -22.19 5.01 19.91
C ILE A 8 -21.57 4.76 18.54
N LEU A 9 -21.14 3.52 18.32
CA LEU A 9 -20.80 3.02 16.98
C LEU A 9 -22.12 2.63 16.30
N SER A 10 -22.57 3.42 15.33
CA SER A 10 -23.58 2.97 14.38
C SER A 10 -22.88 2.53 13.10
N SER A 11 -22.93 1.24 12.78
CA SER A 11 -22.58 0.74 11.45
C SER A 11 -23.69 1.10 10.47
N GLY A 12 -23.37 1.92 9.47
CA GLY A 12 -24.22 2.14 8.30
C GLY A 12 -23.80 1.21 7.17
N THR A 13 -24.75 0.52 6.56
CA THR A 13 -24.57 -0.14 5.27
C THR A 13 -24.96 0.85 4.17
N SER A 14 -24.08 1.11 3.21
CA SER A 14 -24.48 1.78 1.96
C SER A 14 -24.80 0.71 0.92
N THR A 15 -25.94 0.86 0.27
CA THR A 15 -26.35 0.06 -0.89
C THR A 15 -26.06 0.86 -2.15
N ASP A 16 -25.33 0.31 -3.11
CA ASP A 16 -25.19 0.92 -4.43
C ASP A 16 -26.50 0.83 -5.23
N ASP A 17 -26.58 1.55 -6.36
CA ASP A 17 -27.74 1.51 -7.29
C ASP A 17 -27.98 0.12 -7.91
N LEU A 18 -27.14 -0.86 -7.59
CA LEU A 18 -27.21 -2.25 -8.03
C LEU A 18 -27.55 -3.22 -6.88
N GLY A 19 -27.92 -2.71 -5.70
CA GLY A 19 -28.39 -3.50 -4.56
C GLY A 19 -27.30 -4.13 -3.70
N ARG A 20 -26.03 -3.76 -3.87
CA ARG A 20 -24.90 -4.36 -3.14
C ARG A 20 -24.57 -3.55 -1.89
N THR A 21 -24.51 -4.22 -0.75
CA THR A 21 -24.19 -3.61 0.56
C THR A 21 -22.76 -3.94 0.98
N SER A 22 -21.97 -2.91 1.31
CA SER A 22 -20.62 -3.07 1.88
C SER A 22 -20.53 -2.39 3.24
N ALA A 23 -19.97 -3.09 4.24
CA ALA A 23 -19.61 -2.53 5.53
C ALA A 23 -18.10 -2.21 5.53
N GLY A 24 -17.75 -0.92 5.59
CA GLY A 24 -16.37 -0.45 5.66
C GLY A 24 -16.17 0.46 6.86
N ILE A 25 -15.34 0.04 7.81
CA ILE A 25 -14.87 0.85 8.94
C ILE A 25 -13.56 1.53 8.51
N SER A 26 -13.45 2.86 8.64
CA SER A 26 -12.17 3.56 8.61
C SER A 26 -11.80 3.99 10.03
N GLU A 27 -10.76 3.40 10.61
CA GLU A 27 -10.13 3.94 11.81
C GLU A 27 -9.21 5.11 11.45
N ILE A 28 -9.34 6.20 12.19
CA ILE A 28 -8.45 7.37 12.20
C ILE A 28 -7.69 7.34 13.52
N THR A 29 -6.37 7.47 13.48
CA THR A 29 -5.53 7.71 14.66
C THR A 29 -5.76 9.15 15.17
N GLU A 30 -6.07 9.24 16.45
CA GLU A 30 -6.43 10.45 17.19
C GLU A 30 -5.19 11.34 17.48
N ILE A 31 -5.28 12.65 17.23
CA ILE A 31 -4.38 13.67 17.80
C ILE A 31 -5.26 14.69 18.52
N PHE A 32 -5.07 14.84 19.84
CA PHE A 32 -5.78 15.84 20.65
C PHE A 32 -5.01 17.16 20.74
N TYR A 33 -5.79 18.24 20.65
CA TYR A 33 -5.41 19.64 20.57
C TYR A 33 -5.03 20.30 21.89
N ASN A 34 -4.34 21.44 21.80
CA ASN A 34 -4.42 22.50 22.80
C ASN A 34 -4.76 23.87 22.16
N THR A 35 -5.84 24.45 22.69
CA THR A 35 -6.27 25.86 22.75
C THR A 35 -6.55 26.66 21.49
N LEU A 36 -7.86 26.93 21.32
CA LEU A 36 -8.51 28.02 20.58
C LEU A 36 -8.22 27.96 19.07
N TRP A 37 -9.23 28.27 18.24
CA TRP A 37 -9.21 28.15 16.76
C TRP A 37 -9.53 26.73 16.25
N PRO A 38 -10.53 26.57 15.35
CA PRO A 38 -10.79 25.29 14.72
C PRO A 38 -9.63 24.98 13.76
N SER A 39 -8.83 24.00 14.14
CA SER A 39 -7.86 23.33 13.29
C SER A 39 -8.58 22.56 12.18
N VAL A 40 -8.43 23.03 10.96
CA VAL A 40 -8.93 22.35 9.77
C VAL A 40 -7.92 21.28 9.36
N ASN A 41 -8.22 20.01 9.59
CA ASN A 41 -7.46 18.90 9.02
C ASN A 41 -8.00 18.57 7.63
N ILE A 42 -7.25 18.92 6.59
CA ILE A 42 -7.54 18.49 5.22
C ILE A 42 -6.98 17.07 5.06
N ILE A 43 -7.87 16.09 4.96
CA ILE A 43 -7.50 14.69 4.67
C ILE A 43 -7.80 14.46 3.19
N ASN A 44 -6.76 14.38 2.36
CA ASN A 44 -6.86 13.78 1.04
C ASN A 44 -6.14 12.42 1.08
N SER A 45 -6.79 11.39 0.54
CA SER A 45 -6.25 10.04 0.51
C SER A 45 -5.30 9.78 -0.67
N GLN A 46 -5.13 10.75 -1.58
CA GLN A 46 -4.31 10.58 -2.79
C GLN A 46 -3.30 11.73 -2.94
N ALA A 47 -2.03 11.36 -3.18
CA ALA A 47 -0.91 12.30 -3.38
C ALA A 47 -0.76 12.78 -4.83
N PHE A 48 -1.46 12.14 -5.77
CA PHE A 48 -1.50 12.44 -7.21
C PHE A 48 -2.95 12.31 -7.69
N ILE A 49 -3.37 13.23 -8.56
CA ILE A 49 -4.72 13.30 -9.12
C ILE A 49 -4.56 13.53 -10.62
N ASN A 50 -5.36 12.85 -11.44
CA ASN A 50 -5.42 13.03 -12.90
C ASN A 50 -6.68 13.81 -13.30
N GLU A 51 -6.71 14.38 -14.52
CA GLU A 51 -7.94 14.94 -15.10
C GLU A 51 -9.09 13.92 -15.10
N GLY A 52 -10.32 14.39 -14.91
CA GLY A 52 -11.51 13.53 -14.78
C GLY A 52 -11.66 12.84 -13.42
N GLN A 53 -10.66 12.91 -12.53
CA GLN A 53 -10.79 12.43 -11.16
C GLN A 53 -11.38 13.49 -10.23
N THR A 54 -12.09 13.02 -9.20
CA THR A 54 -12.73 13.87 -8.21
C THR A 54 -11.80 14.09 -7.01
N ILE A 55 -11.49 15.35 -6.73
CA ILE A 55 -10.85 15.80 -5.50
C ILE A 55 -11.92 15.90 -4.42
N SER A 56 -11.70 15.28 -3.27
CA SER A 56 -12.59 15.39 -2.10
C SER A 56 -11.89 16.10 -0.96
N ILE A 57 -12.47 17.20 -0.48
CA ILE A 57 -12.04 17.89 0.74
C ILE A 57 -13.04 17.60 1.83
N LYS A 58 -12.55 16.99 2.92
CA LYS A 58 -13.32 16.75 4.13
C LYS A 58 -12.89 17.70 5.23
N LEU A 59 -13.85 18.44 5.78
CA LEU A 59 -13.69 19.25 6.99
C LEU A 59 -14.23 18.46 8.18
N ILE A 60 -13.48 18.44 9.28
CA ILE A 60 -13.83 17.72 10.51
C ILE A 60 -13.65 18.67 11.69
N ALA A 61 -14.62 18.64 12.61
CA ALA A 61 -14.65 19.45 13.82
C ALA A 61 -14.64 20.97 13.58
N VAL A 62 -15.26 21.43 12.49
CA VAL A 62 -15.45 22.85 12.18
C VAL A 62 -16.91 23.27 12.44
N PRO A 63 -17.21 24.53 12.79
CA PRO A 63 -18.60 24.97 12.99
C PRO A 63 -19.50 24.72 11.78
N ASP A 64 -20.78 24.44 12.02
CA ASP A 64 -21.77 24.32 10.96
C ASP A 64 -21.86 25.61 10.15
N GLY A 65 -21.99 25.46 8.83
CA GLY A 65 -21.98 26.60 7.92
C GLY A 65 -21.57 26.22 6.51
N THR A 66 -21.56 27.22 5.63
CA THR A 66 -21.03 27.08 4.27
C THR A 66 -19.61 27.63 4.23
N TYR A 67 -18.69 26.82 3.73
CA TYR A 67 -17.30 27.18 3.51
C TYR A 67 -17.03 27.20 2.02
N THR A 68 -16.11 28.06 1.60
CA THR A 68 -15.64 28.12 0.22
C THR A 68 -14.20 27.61 0.20
N ALA A 69 -13.94 26.51 -0.51
CA ALA A 69 -12.60 26.10 -0.84
C ALA A 69 -12.19 26.77 -2.16
N THR A 70 -11.01 27.36 -2.20
CA THR A 70 -10.41 27.99 -3.38
C THR A 70 -9.15 27.24 -3.75
N ALA A 71 -9.08 26.66 -4.94
CA ALA A 71 -7.87 26.11 -5.53
C ALA A 71 -7.03 27.25 -6.12
N ASN A 72 -5.81 27.43 -5.62
CA ASN A 72 -4.82 28.38 -6.12
C ASN A 72 -3.64 27.57 -6.67
N LEU A 73 -3.31 27.70 -7.95
CA LEU A 73 -2.11 27.08 -8.50
C LEU A 73 -0.88 27.94 -8.15
N VAL A 74 0.19 27.31 -7.66
CA VAL A 74 1.34 28.05 -7.08
C VAL A 74 2.66 27.80 -7.81
N SER A 75 2.75 26.77 -8.68
CA SER A 75 3.84 26.66 -9.66
C SER A 75 3.57 25.57 -10.71
N GLY A 76 3.80 25.92 -11.98
CA GLY A 76 3.80 25.07 -13.18
C GLY A 76 4.13 25.96 -14.39
N ASN A 77 4.95 25.51 -15.34
CA ASN A 77 5.43 26.33 -16.48
C ASN A 77 4.50 26.31 -17.70
N PHE A 78 3.32 25.72 -17.55
CA PHE A 78 2.27 25.61 -18.55
C PHE A 78 0.97 25.89 -17.79
N LEU A 79 0.07 26.69 -18.37
CA LEU A 79 -1.12 27.20 -17.70
C LEU A 79 -2.30 27.08 -18.66
N ASN A 80 -3.27 26.25 -18.30
CA ASN A 80 -4.64 26.43 -18.76
C ASN A 80 -5.63 26.33 -17.59
N ILE A 81 -6.38 27.41 -17.35
CA ILE A 81 -7.36 27.50 -16.24
C ILE A 81 -8.62 26.65 -16.52
N SER A 82 -8.69 26.02 -17.70
CA SER A 82 -9.77 25.16 -18.17
C SER A 82 -9.93 23.84 -17.42
N ASP A 83 -8.93 23.44 -16.64
CA ASP A 83 -8.86 22.11 -16.00
C ASP A 83 -9.83 21.92 -14.84
N PHE A 84 -10.69 22.90 -14.55
CA PHE A 84 -11.84 22.73 -13.66
C PHE A 84 -13.10 22.79 -14.51
N GLN A 85 -13.98 21.78 -14.42
CA GLN A 85 -15.16 21.59 -15.32
C GLN A 85 -16.09 22.81 -15.44
N SER A 86 -15.92 23.81 -14.58
CA SER A 86 -16.72 25.02 -14.51
C SER A 86 -15.90 26.32 -14.63
N ASN A 87 -14.58 26.26 -14.89
CA ASN A 87 -13.63 27.35 -14.63
C ASN A 87 -13.74 27.92 -13.19
N LEU A 88 -14.46 27.25 -12.28
CA LEU A 88 -14.48 27.66 -10.89
C LEU A 88 -13.23 27.11 -10.20
N THR A 89 -12.33 28.02 -9.89
CA THR A 89 -11.30 27.86 -8.86
C THR A 89 -11.89 27.72 -7.45
N THR A 90 -13.23 27.70 -7.30
CA THR A 90 -13.91 27.65 -6.00
C THR A 90 -15.01 26.59 -5.94
N PHE A 91 -15.18 25.94 -4.79
CA PHE A 91 -16.34 25.09 -4.54
C PHE A 91 -16.82 25.18 -3.10
N SER A 92 -18.11 24.95 -2.90
CA SER A 92 -18.76 25.06 -1.60
C SER A 92 -18.68 23.75 -0.82
N ILE A 93 -18.34 23.85 0.46
CA ILE A 93 -18.41 22.76 1.43
C ILE A 93 -19.49 23.11 2.44
N VAL A 94 -20.55 22.31 2.48
CA VAL A 94 -21.59 22.43 3.51
C VAL A 94 -21.20 21.57 4.69
N VAL A 95 -21.02 22.20 5.86
CA VAL A 95 -20.72 21.52 7.12
C VAL A 95 -21.99 21.46 7.95
N SER A 96 -22.36 20.24 8.35
CA SER A 96 -23.44 19.99 9.28
C SER A 96 -22.98 19.03 10.37
N SER A 97 -23.34 19.28 11.62
CA SER A 97 -22.89 18.48 12.77
C SER A 97 -21.36 18.35 12.86
N GLY A 98 -20.62 19.41 12.49
CA GLY A 98 -19.17 19.45 12.61
C GLY A 98 -18.39 18.76 11.49
N VAL A 99 -19.06 18.22 10.46
CA VAL A 99 -18.41 17.56 9.32
C VAL A 99 -19.02 18.05 8.01
N GLY A 100 -18.17 18.31 7.02
CA GLY A 100 -18.61 18.64 5.67
C GLY A 100 -17.66 18.06 4.63
N THR A 101 -18.20 17.66 3.49
CA THR A 101 -17.41 17.20 2.34
C THR A 101 -17.78 18.05 1.13
N GLY A 102 -16.78 18.63 0.47
CA GLY A 102 -16.94 19.21 -0.86
C GLY A 102 -16.12 18.44 -1.85
N THR A 103 -16.62 18.36 -3.08
CA THR A 103 -15.94 17.69 -4.16
C THR A 103 -15.83 18.63 -5.35
N THR A 104 -14.75 18.48 -6.10
CA THR A 104 -14.61 19.09 -7.42
C THR A 104 -13.93 18.09 -8.34
N THR A 105 -14.28 18.13 -9.62
CA THR A 105 -13.70 17.25 -10.65
C THR A 105 -12.86 18.09 -11.58
N LEU A 106 -11.65 17.61 -11.87
CA LEU A 106 -10.81 18.22 -12.87
C LEU A 106 -11.44 17.97 -14.26
N ALA A 107 -11.65 19.03 -15.04
CA ALA A 107 -12.12 18.89 -16.42
C ALA A 107 -11.13 18.05 -17.21
N LEU A 108 -11.65 17.38 -18.23
CA LEU A 108 -10.80 16.90 -19.31
C LEU A 108 -10.76 18.04 -20.32
N ASP A 109 -9.58 18.60 -20.58
CA ASP A 109 -9.45 19.66 -21.57
C ASP A 109 -8.66 19.20 -22.82
N GLY A 110 -7.97 18.07 -22.72
CA GLY A 110 -7.29 17.41 -23.83
C GLY A 110 -5.86 17.91 -24.07
N PHE A 111 -5.30 18.75 -23.17
CA PHE A 111 -3.92 19.20 -23.21
C PHE A 111 -3.07 18.43 -22.19
N THR A 112 -1.75 18.35 -22.39
CA THR A 112 -0.84 17.69 -21.44
C THR A 112 0.13 18.73 -20.90
N GLU A 113 0.01 19.07 -19.64
CA GLU A 113 0.63 20.25 -19.01
C GLU A 113 1.66 19.85 -17.94
N GLY A 114 1.75 18.55 -17.63
CA GLY A 114 2.79 17.97 -16.79
C GLY A 114 2.42 17.92 -15.31
N THR A 115 3.36 18.29 -14.44
CA THR A 115 3.17 18.24 -12.99
C THR A 115 2.86 19.62 -12.44
N GLU A 116 1.72 19.75 -11.76
CA GLU A 116 1.24 21.01 -11.21
C GLU A 116 1.11 20.96 -9.70
N VAL A 117 1.22 22.11 -9.03
CA VAL A 117 0.96 22.23 -7.59
C VAL A 117 -0.30 23.06 -7.33
N ILE A 118 -1.32 22.40 -6.78
CA ILE A 118 -2.58 23.04 -6.35
C ILE A 118 -2.59 23.27 -4.84
N ASN A 119 -2.87 24.50 -4.44
CA ASN A 119 -3.01 24.91 -3.06
C ASN A 119 -4.46 25.26 -2.75
N PHE A 120 -5.06 24.57 -1.78
CA PHE A 120 -6.41 24.91 -1.35
C PHE A 120 -6.41 25.92 -0.20
N THR A 121 -7.18 26.99 -0.36
CA THR A 121 -7.49 27.99 0.67
C THR A 121 -8.95 27.87 1.05
N ILE A 122 -9.26 27.67 2.32
CA ILE A 122 -10.65 27.54 2.80
C ILE A 122 -11.04 28.82 3.54
N THR A 123 -12.14 29.44 3.11
CA THR A 123 -12.72 30.64 3.71
C THR A 123 -14.15 30.38 4.16
N ASN A 124 -14.60 31.15 5.15
CA ASN A 124 -16.00 31.19 5.58
C ASN A 124 -16.42 32.66 5.60
N SER A 125 -17.67 32.98 5.25
CA SER A 125 -18.16 34.36 5.24
C SER A 125 -18.07 35.08 6.59
N VAL A 126 -17.89 34.35 7.69
CA VAL A 126 -17.77 34.86 9.06
C VAL A 126 -16.30 34.97 9.53
N TYR A 127 -15.35 34.25 8.92
CA TYR A 127 -13.95 34.18 9.37
C TYR A 127 -12.98 34.30 8.19
N ALA A 128 -12.16 35.35 8.19
CA ALA A 128 -11.45 35.84 7.00
C ALA A 128 -10.48 34.83 6.34
N VAL A 129 -9.84 33.91 7.08
CA VAL A 129 -9.08 32.74 6.57
C VAL A 129 -8.94 31.75 7.73
N ILE A 130 -9.22 30.45 7.56
CA ILE A 130 -9.23 29.47 8.68
C ILE A 130 -8.31 28.25 8.47
N GLY A 131 -7.25 28.32 7.67
CA GLY A 131 -6.35 27.17 7.56
C GLY A 131 -5.22 27.28 6.54
N THR A 132 -4.16 26.53 6.80
CA THR A 132 -2.86 26.51 6.09
C THR A 132 -2.93 25.92 4.69
N THR A 133 -2.12 26.50 3.81
CA THR A 133 -1.76 26.02 2.47
C THR A 133 -1.24 24.59 2.51
N GLN A 134 -1.93 23.66 1.86
CA GLN A 134 -1.43 22.30 1.58
C GLN A 134 -1.18 22.19 0.09
N ASN A 135 0.03 21.78 -0.28
CA ASN A 135 0.46 21.58 -1.67
C ASN A 135 0.04 20.18 -2.14
N TYR A 136 -0.71 20.10 -3.24
CA TYR A 136 -1.04 18.85 -3.91
C TYR A 136 -0.36 18.80 -5.27
N THR A 137 0.30 17.68 -5.58
CA THR A 137 0.90 17.46 -6.90
C THR A 137 -0.13 16.80 -7.81
N VAL A 138 -0.47 17.44 -8.92
CA VAL A 138 -1.34 16.90 -9.97
C VAL A 138 -0.47 16.48 -11.13
N SER A 139 -0.70 15.28 -11.67
CA SER A 139 -0.05 14.84 -12.90
C SER A 139 -1.12 14.81 -13.98
N ASP A 140 -1.03 15.75 -14.91
CA ASP A 140 -1.92 15.81 -16.05
C ASP A 140 -1.52 14.78 -17.11
N ILE A 141 -2.49 13.92 -17.46
CA ILE A 141 -2.36 12.86 -18.46
C ILE A 141 -3.69 12.81 -19.21
N SER A 142 -3.92 13.81 -20.06
CA SER A 142 -5.12 13.88 -20.89
C SER A 142 -5.30 12.66 -21.80
N THR A 143 -6.58 12.42 -22.11
CA THR A 143 -7.12 11.27 -22.83
C THR A 143 -6.38 10.99 -24.13
N GLY A 144 -5.56 9.95 -24.13
CA GLY A 144 -4.83 9.46 -25.31
C GLY A 144 -3.36 9.17 -25.02
N ALA A 145 -2.79 9.79 -24.00
CA ALA A 145 -1.61 9.22 -23.36
C ALA A 145 -2.06 7.98 -22.60
N THR A 146 -1.40 6.85 -22.87
CA THR A 146 -1.47 5.67 -21.99
C THR A 146 -1.39 6.16 -20.56
N GLU A 147 -2.28 5.68 -19.69
CA GLU A 147 -2.16 5.70 -18.21
C GLU A 147 -0.69 5.88 -17.84
N PRO A 148 -0.32 6.80 -16.91
CA PRO A 148 1.07 7.08 -16.59
C PRO A 148 1.75 5.74 -16.58
N ILE A 149 2.66 5.51 -17.55
CA ILE A 149 3.30 4.22 -17.64
C ILE A 149 4.16 4.22 -16.40
N TYR A 150 3.58 3.73 -15.31
CA TYR A 150 4.28 3.42 -14.12
C TYR A 150 5.30 2.42 -14.67
N THR A 151 6.55 2.83 -14.61
CA THR A 151 7.61 1.87 -14.82
C THR A 151 7.72 1.12 -13.50
N PRO A 152 8.08 -0.17 -13.51
CA PRO A 152 8.43 -0.86 -12.26
C PRO A 152 9.51 -0.12 -11.46
N SER A 153 10.29 0.77 -12.11
CA SER A 153 11.21 1.71 -11.47
C SER A 153 10.58 2.93 -10.80
N ALA A 154 9.27 3.16 -10.83
CA ALA A 154 8.63 4.23 -10.07
C ALA A 154 8.44 3.77 -8.62
N TYR A 155 9.07 4.41 -7.62
CA TYR A 155 9.04 3.91 -6.22
C TYR A 155 8.23 4.77 -5.25
N SER A 156 7.50 5.80 -5.70
CA SER A 156 6.91 6.81 -4.80
C SER A 156 6.06 6.24 -3.65
N THR A 157 5.19 5.25 -3.94
CA THR A 157 4.38 4.57 -2.91
C THR A 157 5.22 3.72 -1.96
N VAL A 158 6.27 3.08 -2.48
CA VAL A 158 7.23 2.31 -1.69
C VAL A 158 8.08 3.24 -0.82
N SER A 159 8.52 4.38 -1.35
CA SER A 159 9.30 5.40 -0.65
C SER A 159 8.56 6.01 0.53
N ALA A 160 7.23 6.11 0.49
CA ALA A 160 6.42 6.52 1.64
C ALA A 160 6.61 5.59 2.87
N THR A 161 7.03 4.34 2.65
CA THR A 161 7.36 3.40 3.73
C THR A 161 8.83 3.46 4.18
N SER A 162 9.67 4.26 3.50
CA SER A 162 11.11 4.41 3.78
C SER A 162 11.85 3.08 3.99
N PRO A 163 11.78 2.13 3.04
CA PRO A 163 12.39 0.82 3.24
C PRO A 163 13.91 0.89 3.23
N SER A 164 14.55 0.00 3.98
CA SER A 164 16.00 -0.19 3.97
C SER A 164 16.47 -0.95 2.73
N ALA A 165 15.63 -1.79 2.15
CA ALA A 165 15.86 -2.40 0.85
C ALA A 165 14.55 -2.64 0.09
N PHE A 166 14.62 -2.58 -1.24
CA PHE A 166 13.55 -2.91 -2.17
C PHE A 166 14.15 -3.59 -3.40
N SER A 167 13.59 -4.72 -3.81
CA SER A 167 13.97 -5.45 -5.02
C SER A 167 12.73 -6.03 -5.68
N TYR A 168 12.74 -6.15 -7.01
CA TYR A 168 11.59 -6.66 -7.74
C TYR A 168 11.99 -7.51 -8.94
N LEU A 169 11.03 -8.29 -9.43
CA LEU A 169 11.16 -9.15 -10.60
C LEU A 169 9.87 -9.19 -11.41
N ALA A 170 9.99 -9.42 -12.72
CA ALA A 170 8.84 -9.75 -13.56
C ALA A 170 8.24 -11.08 -13.11
N ILE A 171 6.92 -11.13 -12.87
CA ILE A 171 6.28 -12.32 -12.33
C ILE A 171 6.39 -13.48 -13.34
N PRO A 172 6.96 -14.64 -12.96
CA PRO A 172 7.11 -15.76 -13.89
C PRO A 172 5.77 -16.26 -14.41
N GLY A 173 5.73 -16.58 -15.70
CA GLY A 173 4.49 -16.99 -16.38
C GLY A 173 3.60 -15.84 -16.85
N GLY A 174 4.01 -14.58 -16.66
CA GLY A 174 3.30 -13.42 -17.17
C GLY A 174 2.19 -12.93 -16.23
N SER A 175 1.40 -11.97 -16.72
CA SER A 175 0.50 -11.19 -15.87
C SER A 175 -0.59 -12.04 -15.20
N ARG A 176 -0.69 -11.93 -13.87
CA ARG A 176 -1.60 -12.69 -13.02
C ARG A 176 -1.70 -12.07 -11.63
N THR A 177 -2.60 -12.53 -10.77
CA THR A 177 -2.58 -12.13 -9.35
C THR A 177 -1.45 -12.82 -8.59
N PHE A 178 -1.04 -12.28 -7.45
CA PHE A 178 -0.02 -12.95 -6.65
C PHE A 178 -0.56 -14.24 -6.01
N LEU A 179 -1.86 -14.29 -5.67
CA LEU A 179 -2.53 -15.52 -5.25
C LEU A 179 -2.47 -16.61 -6.33
N ASP A 180 -2.76 -16.28 -7.59
CA ASP A 180 -2.66 -17.25 -8.69
C ASP A 180 -1.24 -17.78 -8.84
N TYR A 181 -0.24 -16.90 -8.70
CA TYR A 181 1.16 -17.29 -8.79
C TYR A 181 1.56 -18.26 -7.68
N ILE A 182 1.30 -17.91 -6.42
CA ILE A 182 1.73 -18.73 -5.28
C ILE A 182 0.97 -20.07 -5.21
N THR A 183 -0.31 -20.09 -5.60
CA THR A 183 -1.10 -21.34 -5.64
C THR A 183 -0.76 -22.23 -6.82
N SER A 184 -0.15 -21.70 -7.88
CA SER A 184 0.22 -22.49 -9.07
C SER A 184 1.30 -23.55 -8.81
N PHE A 185 2.01 -23.47 -7.69
CA PHE A 185 2.95 -24.51 -7.26
C PHE A 185 2.26 -25.76 -6.70
N GLY A 186 0.95 -25.71 -6.46
CA GLY A 186 0.20 -26.83 -5.87
C GLY A 186 0.54 -27.11 -4.40
N VAL A 187 1.25 -26.19 -3.76
CA VAL A 187 1.63 -26.26 -2.34
C VAL A 187 0.68 -25.38 -1.53
N VAL A 188 0.26 -25.91 -0.39
CA VAL A 188 -0.61 -25.25 0.60
C VAL A 188 0.00 -25.36 2.00
N GLY A 189 -0.53 -24.61 2.97
CA GLY A 189 0.03 -24.57 4.33
C GLY A 189 0.07 -25.91 5.08
N SER A 190 -0.69 -26.93 4.65
CA SER A 190 -0.62 -28.29 5.19
C SER A 190 0.35 -29.21 4.44
N SER A 191 1.11 -28.68 3.48
CA SER A 191 2.09 -29.46 2.73
C SER A 191 3.33 -29.71 3.57
N SER A 192 4.00 -30.83 3.30
CA SER A 192 5.21 -31.21 4.01
C SER A 192 6.41 -31.20 3.07
N ASN A 193 7.52 -30.62 3.54
CA ASN A 193 8.80 -30.80 2.88
C ASN A 193 9.18 -32.29 2.94
N THR A 194 9.36 -32.90 1.78
CA THR A 194 9.69 -34.32 1.65
C THR A 194 11.15 -34.56 1.29
N GLY A 195 11.99 -33.51 1.31
CA GLY A 195 13.38 -33.54 0.85
C GLY A 195 13.52 -34.00 -0.61
N SER A 196 12.45 -33.92 -1.39
CA SER A 196 12.45 -34.30 -2.80
C SER A 196 13.33 -33.35 -3.61
N THR A 197 13.69 -33.76 -4.82
CA THR A 197 14.44 -32.90 -5.75
C THR A 197 13.76 -31.56 -5.99
N THR A 198 12.42 -31.52 -5.98
CA THR A 198 11.65 -30.28 -6.14
C THR A 198 11.75 -29.39 -4.91
N TRP A 199 11.63 -29.96 -3.70
CA TRP A 199 11.80 -29.19 -2.46
C TRP A 199 13.21 -28.63 -2.34
N ASN A 200 14.23 -29.45 -2.61
CA ASN A 200 15.64 -29.05 -2.56
C ASN A 200 16.02 -28.03 -3.64
N ALA A 201 15.27 -27.98 -4.74
CA ALA A 201 15.47 -26.96 -5.78
C ALA A 201 14.64 -25.69 -5.52
N SER A 202 13.71 -25.71 -4.56
CA SER A 202 12.49 -24.89 -4.50
C SER A 202 11.57 -25.06 -5.70
N TYR A 203 10.26 -24.87 -5.51
CA TYR A 203 9.31 -25.06 -6.62
C TYR A 203 9.49 -24.04 -7.74
N SER A 204 10.00 -22.84 -7.44
CA SER A 204 10.30 -21.84 -8.47
C SER A 204 11.70 -21.95 -9.06
N GLY A 205 12.61 -22.71 -8.44
CA GLY A 205 14.04 -22.53 -8.67
C GLY A 205 14.54 -21.14 -8.23
N ASN A 206 15.77 -20.80 -8.64
CA ASN A 206 16.37 -19.48 -8.39
C ASN A 206 15.89 -18.46 -9.42
N ILE A 207 15.23 -17.41 -8.95
CA ILE A 207 14.81 -16.29 -9.80
C ILE A 207 15.66 -15.06 -9.48
N GLY A 208 16.33 -14.51 -10.48
CA GLY A 208 17.07 -13.25 -10.35
C GLY A 208 16.14 -12.04 -10.30
N TYR A 209 16.55 -11.00 -9.57
CA TYR A 209 15.82 -9.73 -9.59
C TYR A 209 15.97 -9.02 -10.94
N THR A 210 14.90 -8.38 -11.38
CA THR A 210 14.95 -7.41 -12.48
C THR A 210 15.74 -6.16 -12.05
N ALA A 211 15.50 -5.67 -10.83
CA ALA A 211 16.32 -4.62 -10.23
C ALA A 211 16.21 -4.60 -8.69
N SER A 212 17.22 -3.99 -8.06
CA SER A 212 17.33 -3.76 -6.62
C SER A 212 17.60 -2.28 -6.34
N PRO A 213 16.61 -1.39 -6.59
CA PRO A 213 16.80 0.06 -6.58
C PRO A 213 17.04 0.68 -5.20
N ILE A 214 16.66 -0.02 -4.12
CA ILE A 214 16.98 0.39 -2.75
C ILE A 214 17.76 -0.77 -2.14
N ALA A 215 19.02 -0.51 -1.78
CA ALA A 215 19.96 -1.51 -1.27
C ALA A 215 20.82 -0.94 -0.13
N THR A 216 20.22 -0.14 0.76
CA THR A 216 20.89 0.43 1.94
C THR A 216 21.39 -0.69 2.87
N ASN A 217 20.71 -1.83 2.87
CA ASN A 217 21.24 -3.10 3.34
C ASN A 217 21.21 -4.17 2.23
N ASN A 218 21.82 -5.31 2.51
CA ASN A 218 21.97 -6.41 1.56
C ASN A 218 20.90 -7.52 1.71
N TYR A 219 19.75 -7.25 2.34
CA TYR A 219 18.74 -8.28 2.64
C TYR A 219 18.34 -9.09 1.40
N PHE A 220 18.17 -8.43 0.25
CA PHE A 220 17.85 -9.09 -1.03
C PHE A 220 19.10 -9.36 -1.88
N THR A 221 20.10 -8.47 -1.81
CA THR A 221 21.24 -8.50 -2.74
C THR A 221 22.37 -9.43 -2.30
N GLN A 222 22.36 -9.93 -1.06
CA GLN A 222 23.40 -10.86 -0.57
C GLN A 222 23.54 -12.12 -1.44
N TYR A 223 22.42 -12.70 -1.87
CA TYR A 223 22.39 -13.86 -2.78
C TYR A 223 21.82 -13.52 -4.16
N ASN A 224 21.31 -12.30 -4.34
CA ASN A 224 20.79 -11.76 -5.61
C ASN A 224 19.75 -12.67 -6.29
N ARG A 225 18.89 -13.31 -5.48
CA ARG A 225 17.85 -14.23 -5.95
C ARG A 225 16.68 -14.26 -4.98
N VAL A 226 15.56 -14.75 -5.47
CA VAL A 226 14.42 -15.20 -4.66
C VAL A 226 13.99 -16.60 -5.08
N GLN A 227 13.52 -17.37 -4.11
CA GLN A 227 12.86 -18.67 -4.30
C GLN A 227 11.46 -18.60 -3.70
N PHE A 228 10.49 -19.21 -4.36
CA PHE A 228 9.14 -19.43 -3.84
C PHE A 228 8.98 -20.90 -3.51
N ILE A 229 8.39 -21.16 -2.34
CA ILE A 229 8.21 -22.49 -1.78
C ILE A 229 9.55 -23.23 -1.73
N ALA A 230 10.41 -22.81 -0.81
CA ALA A 230 11.75 -23.35 -0.64
C ALA A 230 11.77 -24.32 0.53
N GLY A 231 12.10 -25.58 0.28
CA GLY A 231 12.45 -26.54 1.33
C GLY A 231 13.85 -26.25 1.85
N ASP A 232 14.16 -26.79 3.02
CA ASP A 232 15.41 -26.56 3.75
C ASP A 232 16.53 -27.59 3.41
N GLY A 233 16.24 -28.51 2.49
CA GLY A 233 17.19 -29.52 2.02
C GLY A 233 17.12 -30.86 2.75
N THR A 234 16.28 -31.00 3.78
CA THR A 234 16.09 -32.23 4.55
C THR A 234 14.64 -32.73 4.53
N VAL A 235 14.42 -33.90 5.14
CA VAL A 235 13.10 -34.55 5.24
C VAL A 235 12.53 -34.27 6.62
N ASP A 236 11.78 -33.20 6.72
CA ASP A 236 11.11 -32.72 7.92
C ASP A 236 9.85 -31.95 7.50
N ALA A 237 8.72 -32.27 8.12
CA ALA A 237 7.43 -31.86 7.57
C ALA A 237 7.19 -30.34 7.62
N LEU A 238 7.93 -29.61 8.45
CA LEU A 238 7.68 -28.20 8.72
C LEU A 238 8.72 -27.28 8.06
N ASP A 239 9.84 -27.80 7.54
CA ASP A 239 11.02 -26.95 7.37
C ASP A 239 11.11 -26.42 5.93
N TRP A 240 10.27 -25.42 5.68
CA TRP A 240 10.21 -24.70 4.42
C TRP A 240 9.74 -23.25 4.62
N ALA A 241 9.99 -22.41 3.62
CA ALA A 241 9.50 -21.03 3.59
C ALA A 241 8.69 -20.73 2.34
N VAL A 242 7.68 -19.86 2.47
CA VAL A 242 6.89 -19.39 1.33
C VAL A 242 7.77 -18.61 0.35
N ILE A 243 8.65 -17.75 0.86
CA ILE A 243 9.58 -16.96 0.05
C ILE A 243 10.94 -16.93 0.73
N ASN A 244 12.00 -17.34 0.03
CA ASN A 244 13.37 -17.32 0.53
C ASN A 244 14.24 -16.36 -0.29
N PHE A 245 14.95 -15.49 0.40
CA PHE A 245 15.94 -14.55 -0.11
C PHE A 245 17.36 -14.89 0.36
N GLY A 246 17.46 -15.71 1.41
CA GLY A 246 18.69 -16.10 2.07
C GLY A 246 19.46 -17.18 1.31
N VAL A 247 20.22 -17.96 2.05
CA VAL A 247 20.99 -19.07 1.47
C VAL A 247 20.04 -20.13 0.90
N ALA A 248 20.52 -20.87 -0.10
CA ALA A 248 19.73 -21.98 -0.65
C ALA A 248 19.42 -22.95 0.48
N ASN A 249 18.19 -23.45 0.48
CA ASN A 249 17.74 -24.43 1.45
C ASN A 249 17.77 -23.92 2.90
N GLY A 250 17.73 -22.60 3.13
CA GLY A 250 17.63 -22.03 4.48
C GLY A 250 18.78 -22.38 5.43
N ASN A 251 19.87 -23.01 4.96
CA ASN A 251 20.87 -23.66 5.82
C ASN A 251 20.28 -24.75 6.74
N ASN A 252 19.25 -25.47 6.27
CA ASN A 252 18.47 -26.47 7.02
C ASN A 252 17.62 -25.87 8.16
N ASP A 253 17.20 -24.61 8.07
CA ASP A 253 16.35 -23.95 9.08
C ASP A 253 15.63 -22.70 8.54
N PHE A 254 14.29 -22.68 8.58
CA PHE A 254 13.48 -21.49 8.32
C PHE A 254 12.80 -20.92 9.59
N ASP A 255 13.35 -21.21 10.77
CA ASP A 255 13.02 -20.60 12.06
C ASP A 255 14.24 -19.88 12.68
N GLY A 256 14.52 -18.66 12.21
CA GLY A 256 15.49 -17.82 12.92
C GLY A 256 15.76 -16.46 12.28
N ASN A 257 16.62 -15.68 12.93
CA ASN A 257 16.97 -14.31 12.55
C ASN A 257 18.44 -14.13 12.13
N ALA A 258 19.17 -15.24 11.97
CA ALA A 258 20.58 -15.24 11.61
C ALA A 258 20.85 -14.61 10.23
N THR A 259 22.11 -14.33 9.92
CA THR A 259 22.54 -13.71 8.65
C THR A 259 22.17 -14.54 7.41
N VAL A 260 21.93 -15.83 7.59
CA VAL A 260 21.52 -16.75 6.51
C VAL A 260 19.99 -16.84 6.34
N ASN A 261 19.23 -16.31 7.30
CA ASN A 261 17.78 -16.44 7.41
C ASN A 261 17.12 -15.14 6.93
N ALA A 262 16.99 -14.99 5.62
CA ALA A 262 16.21 -13.93 4.99
C ALA A 262 15.05 -14.58 4.22
N HIS A 263 13.87 -14.58 4.81
CA HIS A 263 12.70 -15.30 4.28
C HIS A 263 11.40 -14.73 4.82
N PHE A 264 10.31 -14.90 4.07
CA PHE A 264 8.94 -14.64 4.50
C PHE A 264 8.15 -15.95 4.55
N GLY A 265 7.38 -16.12 5.62
CA GLY A 265 6.55 -17.31 5.82
C GLY A 265 7.35 -18.57 6.11
N GLY A 266 8.28 -18.51 7.07
CA GLY A 266 9.00 -19.67 7.62
C GLY A 266 8.11 -20.53 8.53
N GLU A 267 8.69 -21.22 9.52
CA GLU A 267 8.06 -22.39 10.15
C GLU A 267 7.27 -22.09 11.42
N ASN A 268 7.95 -21.57 12.44
CA ASN A 268 7.42 -21.51 13.80
C ASN A 268 7.62 -20.12 14.41
N THR A 269 8.69 -19.92 15.18
CA THR A 269 8.81 -18.79 16.11
C THR A 269 9.19 -17.50 15.39
N THR A 270 9.99 -17.65 14.33
CA THR A 270 10.56 -16.59 13.53
C THR A 270 10.16 -16.76 12.07
N SER A 271 8.87 -16.65 11.79
CA SER A 271 8.33 -16.83 10.42
C SER A 271 8.78 -15.77 9.41
N GLY A 272 9.45 -14.72 9.84
CA GLY A 272 10.08 -13.73 8.99
C GLY A 272 11.54 -13.56 9.36
N GLY A 273 12.47 -14.14 8.60
CA GLY A 273 13.90 -14.02 8.86
C GLY A 273 14.39 -12.57 8.68
N ALA A 274 15.28 -12.09 9.56
CA ALA A 274 15.79 -10.72 9.51
C ALA A 274 17.12 -10.57 8.76
N GLY A 275 17.73 -11.65 8.31
CA GLY A 275 19.03 -11.65 7.62
C GLY A 275 20.15 -10.99 8.43
N ALA A 276 20.02 -10.91 9.76
CA ALA A 276 20.89 -10.14 10.67
C ALA A 276 21.10 -8.65 10.30
N VAL A 277 20.19 -8.02 9.55
CA VAL A 277 20.32 -6.59 9.13
C VAL A 277 19.36 -5.64 9.87
N GLY A 278 18.83 -6.06 11.02
CA GLY A 278 18.06 -5.20 11.92
C GLY A 278 16.70 -4.72 11.39
N VAL A 279 16.12 -5.43 10.42
CA VAL A 279 14.78 -5.14 9.88
C VAL A 279 13.69 -5.82 10.70
N THR A 280 12.54 -5.17 10.83
CA THR A 280 11.41 -5.63 11.65
C THR A 280 10.12 -5.79 10.85
N VAL A 281 10.08 -5.29 9.61
CA VAL A 281 8.90 -5.39 8.74
C VAL A 281 9.31 -5.80 7.34
N GLY A 282 8.59 -6.77 6.78
CA GLY A 282 8.68 -7.23 5.40
C GLY A 282 7.38 -6.89 4.67
N ARG A 283 7.50 -6.55 3.39
CA ARG A 283 6.35 -6.24 2.54
C ARG A 283 6.50 -6.86 1.17
N ILE A 284 5.37 -7.29 0.62
CA ILE A 284 5.22 -7.76 -0.76
C ILE A 284 4.39 -6.72 -1.51
N TRP A 285 4.86 -6.33 -2.69
CA TRP A 285 4.27 -5.31 -3.53
C TRP A 285 3.95 -5.89 -4.90
N GLY A 286 2.85 -5.43 -5.49
CA GLY A 286 2.38 -5.82 -6.80
C GLY A 286 2.38 -4.62 -7.72
N PHE A 287 2.98 -4.77 -8.89
CA PHE A 287 3.04 -3.71 -9.88
C PHE A 287 1.97 -3.90 -10.96
N SER A 288 1.09 -2.91 -11.13
CA SER A 288 0.23 -2.79 -12.32
C SER A 288 0.52 -1.46 -13.03
N ALA A 289 0.37 -1.46 -14.36
CA ALA A 289 0.58 -0.24 -15.16
C ALA A 289 -0.44 0.86 -14.86
N SER A 290 -1.56 0.56 -14.21
CA SER A 290 -2.60 1.53 -13.85
C SER A 290 -2.49 2.07 -12.42
N LEU A 291 -1.88 1.32 -11.49
CA LEU A 291 -1.83 1.68 -10.06
C LEU A 291 -0.40 1.83 -9.52
N GLY A 292 0.62 1.48 -10.30
CA GLY A 292 1.99 1.39 -9.83
C GLY A 292 2.18 0.28 -8.79
N TRP A 293 3.09 0.48 -7.84
CA TRP A 293 3.30 -0.47 -6.73
C TRP A 293 2.20 -0.35 -5.69
N THR A 294 1.44 -1.43 -5.55
CA THR A 294 0.39 -1.62 -4.56
C THR A 294 0.83 -2.64 -3.51
N LEU A 295 0.60 -2.36 -2.22
CA LEU A 295 0.92 -3.30 -1.15
C LEU A 295 0.02 -4.54 -1.22
N LEU A 296 0.62 -5.73 -1.23
CA LEU A 296 -0.08 -7.02 -1.27
C LEU A 296 -0.07 -7.73 0.09
N TYR A 297 1.05 -7.65 0.81
CA TYR A 297 1.20 -8.34 2.09
C TYR A 297 2.20 -7.58 2.96
N GLN A 298 1.95 -7.54 4.27
CA GLN A 298 2.92 -7.06 5.26
C GLN A 298 3.05 -8.08 6.38
N LEU A 299 4.27 -8.33 6.86
CA LEU A 299 4.54 -9.21 7.98
C LEU A 299 5.63 -8.64 8.88
N PRO A 300 5.60 -8.94 10.19
CA PRO A 300 6.73 -8.67 11.05
C PRO A 300 7.89 -9.62 10.70
N LEU A 301 9.12 -9.15 10.90
CA LEU A 301 10.36 -9.89 10.73
C LEU A 301 11.14 -9.97 12.05
N GLY A 302 12.18 -10.80 12.07
CA GLY A 302 13.03 -11.04 13.23
C GLY A 302 12.23 -11.57 14.42
N SER A 303 12.69 -11.24 15.62
CA SER A 303 12.10 -11.69 16.88
C SER A 303 10.62 -11.31 17.08
N SER A 304 10.10 -10.39 16.27
CA SER A 304 8.69 -9.98 16.28
C SER A 304 7.78 -10.77 15.33
N SER A 305 8.33 -11.64 14.47
CA SER A 305 7.56 -12.29 13.41
C SER A 305 6.52 -13.29 13.93
N GLY A 306 6.82 -14.03 15.00
CA GLY A 306 5.90 -15.01 15.59
C GLY A 306 5.47 -16.09 14.60
N ASN A 307 4.46 -16.88 14.94
CA ASN A 307 3.93 -17.95 14.09
C ASN A 307 2.73 -17.52 13.21
N SER A 308 2.18 -16.33 13.44
CA SER A 308 0.94 -15.90 12.78
C SER A 308 1.09 -15.62 11.28
N TYR A 309 2.32 -15.56 10.77
CA TYR A 309 2.63 -15.30 9.36
C TYR A 309 3.46 -16.43 8.73
N ASN A 310 3.57 -17.57 9.43
CA ASN A 310 4.29 -18.75 8.95
C ASN A 310 3.61 -19.37 7.72
N HIS A 311 4.27 -20.34 7.10
CA HIS A 311 3.76 -21.02 5.91
C HIS A 311 2.41 -21.73 6.16
N THR A 312 2.13 -22.15 7.39
CA THR A 312 0.85 -22.81 7.71
C THR A 312 -0.35 -21.86 7.66
N ASN A 313 -0.10 -20.54 7.67
CA ASN A 313 -1.18 -19.56 7.56
C ASN A 313 -1.86 -19.66 6.19
N GLY A 314 -3.13 -20.07 6.18
CA GLY A 314 -3.95 -20.21 4.98
C GLY A 314 -4.08 -18.93 4.14
N ALA A 315 -3.83 -17.75 4.72
CA ALA A 315 -3.85 -16.48 3.99
C ALA A 315 -2.84 -16.43 2.83
N TRP A 316 -1.76 -17.22 2.87
CA TRP A 316 -0.82 -17.35 1.75
C TRP A 316 -1.44 -17.97 0.50
N PHE A 317 -2.37 -18.92 0.68
CA PHE A 317 -2.80 -19.86 -0.37
C PHE A 317 -4.30 -19.82 -0.67
N ALA A 318 -5.08 -19.04 0.07
CA ALA A 318 -6.52 -18.93 -0.11
C ALA A 318 -6.95 -17.47 -0.22
N SER A 319 -7.97 -17.19 -1.03
CA SER A 319 -8.62 -15.88 -1.11
C SER A 319 -9.28 -15.49 0.22
N GLY A 320 -9.39 -14.18 0.50
CA GLY A 320 -10.01 -13.65 1.72
C GLY A 320 -9.02 -13.45 2.87
N THR A 321 -9.49 -13.31 4.11
CA THR A 321 -8.65 -12.99 5.30
C THR A 321 -7.78 -11.72 5.14
N THR A 322 -8.32 -10.73 4.43
CA THR A 322 -7.62 -9.49 4.11
C THR A 322 -7.77 -8.45 5.21
N VAL A 323 -6.73 -7.66 5.44
CA VAL A 323 -6.73 -6.48 6.33
C VAL A 323 -6.56 -5.21 5.51
N SER A 324 -7.11 -4.09 5.99
CA SER A 324 -6.93 -2.76 5.37
C SER A 324 -5.65 -2.06 5.84
N THR A 325 -5.21 -2.33 7.08
CA THR A 325 -4.03 -1.73 7.71
C THR A 325 -3.22 -2.78 8.48
N GLY A 326 -1.97 -2.45 8.83
CA GLY A 326 -1.12 -3.30 9.67
C GLY A 326 -0.60 -4.57 8.97
N ASN A 327 -0.21 -5.57 9.77
CA ASN A 327 0.34 -6.83 9.27
C ASN A 327 -0.77 -7.75 8.76
N GLY A 328 -0.57 -8.33 7.57
CA GLY A 328 -1.47 -9.28 6.94
C GLY A 328 -1.60 -9.06 5.44
N LYS A 329 -2.40 -9.91 4.81
CA LYS A 329 -2.71 -9.86 3.38
C LYS A 329 -3.63 -8.69 3.05
N ARG A 330 -3.41 -8.03 1.91
CA ARG A 330 -4.29 -7.01 1.33
C ARG A 330 -5.20 -7.61 0.27
N LEU A 331 -6.35 -6.99 0.02
CA LEU A 331 -7.27 -7.41 -1.04
C LEU A 331 -6.59 -7.50 -2.42
N ALA A 332 -5.66 -6.58 -2.71
CA ALA A 332 -4.89 -6.58 -3.95
C ALA A 332 -4.07 -7.86 -4.18
N TYR A 333 -3.70 -8.60 -3.13
CA TYR A 333 -3.03 -9.90 -3.27
C TYR A 333 -3.89 -10.89 -4.07
N ASP A 334 -5.20 -10.86 -3.84
CA ASP A 334 -6.18 -11.78 -4.42
C ASP A 334 -6.72 -11.28 -5.77
N THR A 335 -6.81 -9.96 -5.97
CA THR A 335 -7.58 -9.37 -7.07
C THR A 335 -6.77 -8.53 -8.05
N LEU A 336 -5.60 -8.01 -7.65
CA LEU A 336 -4.81 -7.16 -8.53
C LEU A 336 -3.99 -8.03 -9.48
N THR A 337 -4.27 -7.88 -10.77
CA THR A 337 -3.41 -8.44 -11.82
C THR A 337 -2.12 -7.63 -11.88
N ILE A 338 -0.99 -8.30 -11.68
CA ILE A 338 0.34 -7.68 -11.61
C ILE A 338 1.23 -8.20 -12.73
N THR A 339 2.22 -7.40 -13.12
CA THR A 339 3.28 -7.80 -14.07
C THR A 339 4.62 -8.00 -13.37
N HIS A 340 4.81 -7.38 -12.21
CA HIS A 340 6.00 -7.52 -11.38
C HIS A 340 5.60 -7.70 -9.93
N VAL A 341 6.42 -8.47 -9.20
CA VAL A 341 6.35 -8.56 -7.74
C VAL A 341 7.60 -7.93 -7.15
N GLY A 342 7.39 -7.11 -6.13
CA GLY A 342 8.42 -6.41 -5.39
C GLY A 342 8.43 -6.83 -3.93
N PHE A 343 9.59 -6.74 -3.30
CA PHE A 343 9.82 -7.06 -1.90
C PHE A 343 10.55 -5.92 -1.24
N SER A 344 10.09 -5.47 -0.08
CA SER A 344 10.81 -4.50 0.73
C SER A 344 10.99 -4.96 2.16
N VAL A 345 12.06 -4.50 2.80
CA VAL A 345 12.25 -4.62 4.25
C VAL A 345 12.60 -3.27 4.87
N GLY A 346 12.24 -3.08 6.14
CA GLY A 346 12.54 -1.86 6.90
C GLY A 346 12.26 -2.02 8.39
N THR A 347 12.33 -0.91 9.13
CA THR A 347 12.12 -0.86 10.59
C THR A 347 10.70 -0.42 11.01
N SER A 348 9.88 0.02 10.06
CA SER A 348 8.52 0.53 10.28
C SER A 348 7.61 0.27 9.10
#